data_AF-A0A955IUN0-F1
#
_entry.id   AF-A0A955IUN0-F1
#
_cell.length_a   1.000
_cell.length_b   1.000
_cell.length_c   1.000
_cell.angle_alpha   90.00
_cell.angle_beta   90.00
_cell.angle_gamma   90.00
#
_symmetry.space_group_name_H-M   'P 1'
#
loop_
_entity.id
_entity.type
_entity.pdbx_description
1 polymer ?
#
loop_
_entity_poly.entity_id
_entity_poly.type
_entity_poly.pdbx_seq_one_letter_code
_entity_poly.pdbx_strand_id
1 'polypeptide(L)'
;MPVPVSVDHSPTLPEGDALVAVGVRAGHIEEDAPGASLELADLAGFDAKEAQTHFASTDAGPRLLVGLGEDPSSASWRKVGAAVAKAAVKHPWVVVDALGSLEGAERNAAAEALAEGL
;
A
#
# COMPACT_ATOMS: atom_id res chain seq x y z
N MET A 1 8.05 12.17 -16.56
CA MET A 1 7.79 13.41 -15.79
C MET A 1 7.63 13.01 -14.34
N PRO A 2 8.20 13.74 -13.36
CA PRO A 2 7.91 13.46 -11.96
C PRO A 2 6.40 13.59 -11.72
N VAL A 3 5.81 12.59 -11.08
CA VAL A 3 4.39 12.62 -10.71
C VAL A 3 4.28 13.58 -9.51
N PRO A 4 3.36 14.56 -9.51
CA PRO A 4 3.15 15.39 -8.33
C PRO A 4 2.62 14.52 -7.19
N VAL A 5 3.45 14.29 -6.16
CA VAL A 5 3.07 13.56 -4.94
C VAL A 5 2.50 14.56 -3.95
N SER A 6 1.21 14.41 -3.60
CA SER A 6 0.57 15.15 -2.52
C SER A 6 0.18 14.18 -1.40
N VAL A 7 0.75 14.36 -0.20
CA VAL A 7 0.39 13.58 0.98
C VAL A 7 -0.76 14.25 1.70
N ASP A 8 -1.97 13.70 1.53
CA ASP A 8 -3.16 14.13 2.27
C ASP A 8 -3.40 13.19 3.47
N HIS A 9 -3.64 13.78 4.63
CA HIS A 9 -3.97 13.09 5.89
C HIS A 9 -5.48 13.08 6.15
N SER A 10 -6.26 13.59 5.20
CA SER A 10 -7.71 13.55 5.23
C SER A 10 -8.23 12.10 5.13
N PRO A 11 -9.16 11.67 6.00
CA PRO A 11 -9.73 10.32 5.96
C PRO A 11 -10.67 10.10 4.76
N THR A 12 -10.96 11.16 3.99
CA THR A 12 -11.77 11.09 2.78
C THR A 12 -10.91 10.79 1.55
N LEU A 13 -11.19 9.67 0.89
CA LEU A 13 -10.63 9.36 -0.41
C LEU A 13 -10.95 10.49 -1.40
N PRO A 14 -10.00 10.95 -2.22
CA PRO A 14 -10.27 11.93 -3.27
C PRO A 14 -11.34 11.39 -4.21
N GLU A 15 -12.32 12.23 -4.56
CA GLU A 15 -13.37 11.87 -5.51
C GLU A 15 -12.74 11.66 -6.92
N GLY A 16 -12.72 10.42 -7.42
CA GLY A 16 -12.21 10.07 -8.77
C GLY A 16 -11.61 8.67 -8.90
N ASP A 17 -11.03 8.37 -10.07
CA ASP A 17 -10.33 7.11 -10.42
C ASP A 17 -8.94 6.97 -9.73
N ALA A 18 -8.84 7.35 -8.46
CA ALA A 18 -7.60 7.22 -7.71
C ALA A 18 -7.32 5.74 -7.40
N LEU A 19 -6.10 5.29 -7.67
CA LEU A 19 -5.67 3.96 -7.25
C LEU A 19 -5.45 3.98 -5.73
N VAL A 20 -6.11 3.09 -5.00
CA VAL A 20 -5.88 2.94 -3.56
C VAL A 20 -4.95 1.76 -3.33
N ALA A 21 -3.79 2.04 -2.76
CA ALA A 21 -2.79 1.07 -2.35
C ALA A 21 -2.97 0.75 -0.87
N VAL A 22 -3.16 -0.52 -0.53
CA VAL A 22 -3.41 -1.00 0.84
C VAL A 22 -2.20 -1.80 1.31
N GLY A 23 -1.67 -1.45 2.48
CA GLY A 23 -0.58 -2.18 3.12
C GLY A 23 -1.09 -3.46 3.75
N VAL A 24 -0.48 -4.60 3.41
CA VAL A 24 -0.85 -5.92 3.90
C VAL A 24 0.33 -6.53 4.65
N ARG A 25 0.11 -6.94 5.90
CA ARG A 25 1.12 -7.63 6.71
C ARG A 25 1.19 -9.11 6.32
N ALA A 26 2.37 -9.70 6.44
CA ALA A 26 2.57 -11.12 6.20
C ALA A 26 1.67 -11.94 7.14
N GLY A 27 0.83 -12.82 6.56
CA GLY A 27 -0.12 -13.65 7.32
C GLY A 27 -1.45 -12.97 7.72
N HIS A 28 -1.67 -11.69 7.39
CA HIS A 28 -2.87 -10.93 7.77
C HIS A 28 -3.68 -10.41 6.56
N ILE A 29 -3.64 -11.12 5.43
CA ILE A 29 -4.31 -10.69 4.18
C ILE A 29 -5.82 -10.47 4.39
N GLU A 30 -6.49 -11.35 5.14
CA GLU A 30 -7.94 -11.23 5.39
C GLU A 30 -8.31 -10.03 6.27
N GLU A 31 -7.44 -9.66 7.21
CA GLU A 31 -7.64 -8.53 8.11
C GLU A 31 -7.34 -7.20 7.41
N ASP A 32 -6.22 -7.14 6.69
CA ASP A 32 -5.72 -5.91 6.09
C ASP A 32 -6.37 -5.64 4.71
N ALA A 33 -6.89 -6.66 4.03
CA ALA A 33 -7.58 -6.56 2.74
C ALA A 33 -8.89 -7.37 2.71
N PRO A 34 -9.94 -6.95 3.45
CA PRO A 34 -11.19 -7.67 3.54
C PRO A 34 -11.85 -7.85 2.16
N GLY A 35 -12.26 -9.09 1.86
CA GLY A 35 -12.83 -9.47 0.56
C GLY A 35 -11.80 -9.82 -0.52
N ALA A 36 -10.49 -9.71 -0.24
CA ALA A 36 -9.47 -10.23 -1.14
C ALA A 36 -9.55 -11.77 -1.21
N SER A 37 -9.54 -12.31 -2.42
CA SER A 37 -9.50 -13.77 -2.61
C SER A 37 -8.11 -14.30 -2.29
N LEU A 38 -7.98 -15.03 -1.18
CA LEU A 38 -6.75 -15.70 -0.79
C LEU A 38 -6.26 -16.68 -1.85
N GLU A 39 -7.16 -17.46 -2.45
CA GLU A 39 -6.80 -18.42 -3.49
C GLU A 39 -6.18 -17.73 -4.72
N LEU A 40 -6.69 -16.56 -5.12
CA LEU A 40 -6.14 -15.80 -6.23
C LEU A 40 -4.82 -15.11 -5.85
N ALA A 41 -4.70 -14.63 -4.61
CA ALA A 41 -3.45 -14.09 -4.09
C ALA A 41 -2.35 -15.16 -4.07
N ASP A 42 -2.64 -16.35 -3.53
CA ASP A 42 -1.74 -17.50 -3.50
C ASP A 42 -1.36 -17.97 -4.91
N LEU A 43 -2.33 -18.05 -5.83
CA LEU A 43 -2.08 -18.40 -7.23
C LEU A 43 -1.18 -17.36 -7.93
N ALA A 44 -1.31 -16.09 -7.56
CA ALA A 44 -0.43 -15.02 -8.02
C ALA A 44 0.92 -14.97 -7.27
N GLY A 45 1.11 -15.82 -6.26
CA GLY A 45 2.30 -15.88 -5.42
C GLY A 45 2.43 -14.70 -4.47
N PHE A 46 1.33 -14.02 -4.13
CA PHE A 46 1.30 -12.89 -3.20
C PHE A 46 1.25 -13.38 -1.75
N ASP A 47 2.35 -13.19 -1.03
CA ASP A 47 2.51 -13.59 0.38
C ASP A 47 2.83 -12.40 1.30
N ALA A 48 2.51 -11.19 0.82
CA ALA A 48 2.73 -9.93 1.52
C ALA A 48 4.18 -9.69 1.95
N LYS A 49 5.15 -10.21 1.17
CA LYS A 49 6.57 -9.86 1.30
C LYS A 49 6.80 -8.37 1.08
N GLU A 50 7.84 -7.84 1.73
CA GLU A 50 8.24 -6.44 1.61
C GLU A 50 8.29 -5.98 0.14
N ALA A 51 7.55 -4.90 -0.16
CA ALA A 51 7.48 -4.26 -1.48
C ALA A 51 6.90 -5.14 -2.61
N GLN A 52 6.29 -6.28 -2.28
CA GLN A 52 5.50 -7.05 -3.22
C GLN A 52 4.20 -6.32 -3.53
N THR A 53 3.75 -6.35 -4.78
CA THR A 53 2.49 -5.72 -5.19
C THR A 53 1.59 -6.68 -5.92
N HIS A 54 0.29 -6.59 -5.67
CA HIS A 54 -0.73 -7.39 -6.35
C HIS A 54 -2.03 -6.60 -6.49
N PHE A 55 -2.62 -6.61 -7.68
CA PHE A 55 -3.94 -6.01 -7.90
C PHE A 55 -5.02 -7.03 -7.55
N ALA A 56 -5.83 -6.72 -6.55
CA ALA A 56 -6.92 -7.57 -6.10
C ALA A 56 -8.24 -6.79 -6.07
N SER A 57 -9.34 -7.51 -6.25
CA SER A 57 -10.67 -7.00 -5.88
C SER A 57 -10.88 -7.26 -4.39
N THR A 58 -11.29 -6.23 -3.66
CA THR A 58 -11.67 -6.31 -2.26
C THR A 58 -13.12 -5.87 -2.10
N ASP A 59 -13.68 -5.95 -0.88
CA ASP A 59 -15.04 -5.48 -0.61
C ASP A 59 -15.21 -3.98 -0.90
N ALA A 60 -14.13 -3.21 -0.83
CA ALA A 60 -14.08 -1.78 -1.13
C ALA A 60 -13.77 -1.48 -2.62
N GLY A 61 -13.76 -2.50 -3.48
CA GLY A 61 -13.45 -2.39 -4.90
C GLY A 61 -12.01 -2.79 -5.25
N PRO A 62 -11.53 -2.45 -6.45
CA PRO A 62 -10.17 -2.78 -6.86
C PRO A 62 -9.14 -2.00 -6.04
N ARG A 63 -8.16 -2.73 -5.49
CA ARG A 63 -7.06 -2.20 -4.67
C ARG A 63 -5.72 -2.73 -5.15
N LEU A 64 -4.67 -1.95 -4.93
CA LEU A 64 -3.29 -2.41 -5.03
C LEU A 64 -2.85 -2.90 -3.65
N LEU A 65 -2.73 -4.20 -3.46
CA LEU A 65 -2.16 -4.77 -2.25
C LEU A 65 -0.65 -4.58 -2.27
N VAL A 66 -0.08 -4.15 -1.15
CA VAL A 66 1.36 -3.89 -1.00
C VAL A 66 1.85 -4.62 0.23
N GLY A 67 2.76 -5.57 0.05
CA GLY A 67 3.31 -6.37 1.14
C GLY A 67 4.24 -5.54 2.04
N LEU A 68 3.95 -5.57 3.34
CA LEU A 68 4.74 -4.89 4.36
C LEU A 68 5.79 -5.81 5.01
N GLY A 69 5.65 -7.12 4.84
CA GLY A 69 6.42 -8.11 5.60
C GLY A 69 5.94 -8.25 7.04
N GLU A 70 6.80 -8.80 7.90
CA GLU A 70 6.49 -9.13 9.30
C GLU A 70 6.82 -7.95 10.25
N ASP A 71 7.91 -7.22 9.99
CA ASP A 71 8.35 -6.06 10.77
C ASP A 71 9.02 -5.00 9.86
N PRO A 72 8.25 -4.04 9.32
CA PRO A 72 8.76 -3.09 8.34
C PRO A 72 9.66 -2.01 8.95
N SER A 73 10.94 -2.04 8.58
CA SER A 73 11.92 -1.00 8.91
C SER A 73 11.72 0.29 8.10
N SER A 74 12.39 1.38 8.45
CA SER A 74 12.40 2.61 7.62
C SER A 74 12.94 2.37 6.20
N ALA A 75 13.89 1.45 6.02
CA ALA A 75 14.35 1.06 4.69
C ALA A 75 13.29 0.26 3.91
N SER A 76 12.48 -0.53 4.62
CA SER A 76 11.34 -1.27 4.07
C SER A 76 10.27 -0.31 3.57
N TRP A 77 9.91 0.72 4.37
CA TRP A 77 8.93 1.73 3.98
C TRP A 77 9.30 2.52 2.72
N ARG A 78 10.59 2.86 2.53
CA ARG A 78 11.06 3.44 1.26
C ARG A 78 10.84 2.53 0.06
N LYS A 79 11.14 1.23 0.20
CA LYS A 79 10.94 0.26 -0.87
C LYS A 79 9.47 0.04 -1.18
N VAL A 80 8.63 0.02 -0.14
CA VAL A 80 7.16 -0.02 -0.26
C VAL A 80 6.69 1.18 -1.08
N GLY A 81 7.10 2.40 -0.73
CA GLY A 81 6.82 3.62 -1.51
C GLY A 81 7.23 3.48 -2.98
N ALA A 82 8.47 3.05 -3.24
CA ALA A 82 8.96 2.85 -4.60
C ALA A 82 8.18 1.79 -5.40
N ALA A 83 7.75 0.72 -4.74
CA ALA A 83 6.91 -0.31 -5.36
C ALA A 83 5.52 0.23 -5.69
N VAL A 84 4.92 1.02 -4.81
CA VAL A 84 3.65 1.72 -5.08
C VAL A 84 3.80 2.66 -6.26
N ALA A 85 4.81 3.53 -6.28
CA ALA A 85 5.05 4.47 -7.37
C ALA A 85 5.22 3.75 -8.71
N LYS A 86 5.97 2.64 -8.71
CA LYS A 86 6.16 1.81 -9.91
C LYS A 86 4.87 1.16 -10.38
N ALA A 87 4.06 0.61 -9.47
CA ALA A 87 2.78 -0.02 -9.80
C ALA A 87 1.72 1.01 -10.24
N ALA A 88 1.76 2.21 -9.67
CA ALA A 88 0.84 3.31 -9.93
C ALA A 88 1.26 4.19 -11.13
N VAL A 89 2.34 3.86 -11.86
CA VAL A 89 2.90 4.74 -12.91
C VAL A 89 1.92 5.15 -14.02
N LYS A 90 0.86 4.36 -14.24
CA LYS A 90 -0.19 4.64 -15.23
C LYS A 90 -1.42 5.35 -14.65
N HIS A 91 -1.44 5.56 -13.34
CA HIS A 91 -2.55 6.17 -12.62
C HIS A 91 -2.24 7.65 -12.35
N PRO A 92 -3.21 8.55 -12.55
CA PRO A 92 -3.00 9.98 -12.33
C PRO A 92 -2.87 10.32 -10.84
N TRP A 93 -3.49 9.51 -9.97
CA TRP A 93 -3.51 9.70 -8.52
C TRP A 93 -3.41 8.34 -7.82
N VAL A 94 -2.63 8.30 -6.74
CA VAL A 94 -2.54 7.15 -5.84
C VAL A 94 -2.73 7.59 -4.40
N VAL A 95 -3.52 6.83 -3.64
CA VAL A 95 -3.68 6.98 -2.19
C VAL A 95 -3.06 5.77 -1.53
N VAL A 96 -2.25 5.97 -0.50
CA VAL A 96 -1.54 4.88 0.19
C VAL A 96 -2.07 4.75 1.61
N ASP A 97 -2.84 3.70 1.83
CA ASP A 97 -3.36 3.27 3.13
C ASP A 97 -2.54 2.09 3.65
N ALA A 98 -1.36 2.38 4.21
CA ALA A 98 -0.43 1.35 4.67
C ALA A 98 0.02 1.54 6.13
N LEU A 99 -0.36 2.64 6.77
CA LEU A 99 0.16 3.04 8.09
C LEU A 99 -0.84 2.81 9.23
N GLY A 100 -1.99 2.19 8.94
CA GLY A 100 -3.09 2.01 9.90
C GLY A 100 -2.71 1.21 11.15
N SER A 101 -1.72 0.33 11.05
CA SER A 101 -1.23 -0.50 12.17
C SER A 101 -0.20 0.19 13.08
N LEU A 102 0.37 1.32 12.66
CA LEU A 102 1.39 2.05 13.43
C LEU A 102 0.75 3.16 14.26
N GLU A 103 1.32 3.53 15.41
CA GLU A 103 0.87 4.67 16.22
C GLU A 103 1.99 5.68 16.50
N GLY A 104 1.60 6.91 16.86
CA GLY A 104 2.50 7.93 17.37
C GLY A 104 3.71 8.24 16.49
N ALA A 105 4.91 8.22 17.08
CA ALA A 105 6.16 8.60 16.41
C ALA A 105 6.58 7.61 15.31
N GLU A 106 6.24 6.34 15.46
CA GLU A 106 6.55 5.29 14.48
C GLU A 106 5.77 5.51 13.18
N ARG A 107 4.50 5.93 13.28
CA ARG A 107 3.68 6.30 12.13
C ARG A 107 4.30 7.45 11.34
N ASN A 108 4.80 8.48 12.02
CA ASN A 108 5.41 9.64 11.36
C ASN A 108 6.70 9.27 10.63
N ALA A 109 7.59 8.51 11.28
CA ALA A 109 8.83 8.06 10.66
C ALA A 109 8.59 7.14 9.46
N ALA A 110 7.58 6.26 9.54
CA ALA A 110 7.16 5.43 8.43
C ALA A 110 6.54 6.25 7.29
N ALA A 111 5.74 7.27 7.59
CA ALA A 111 5.17 8.18 6.58
C ALA A 111 6.26 8.94 5.83
N GLU A 112 7.26 9.48 6.53
CA GLU A 112 8.40 10.15 5.91
C GLU A 112 9.19 9.19 5.01
N ALA A 113 9.52 8.00 5.51
CA ALA A 113 10.23 6.99 4.73
C ALA A 113 9.44 6.51 3.51
N LEU A 114 8.13 6.34 3.63
CA LEU A 114 7.24 5.97 2.52
C LEU A 114 7.19 7.08 1.47
N ALA A 115 7.09 8.34 1.89
CA ALA A 115 7.10 9.50 1.02
C ALA A 115 8.45 9.68 0.28
N GLU A 116 9.58 9.38 0.92
CA GLU A 116 10.91 9.38 0.26
C GLU A 116 11.01 8.35 -0.88
N GLY A 117 10.19 7.30 -0.85
CA GLY A 117 10.16 6.26 -1.87
C GLY A 117 9.22 6.53 -3.04
N LEU A 118 8.21 7.39 -2.86
CA LEU A 118 7.19 7.72 -3.86
C LEU A 118 7.68 8.72 -4.92
#